data_AF-A0A815X2H8-F1
#
_entry.id   AF-A0A815X2H8-F1
#
_cell.length_a   1.000
_cell.length_b   1.000
_cell.length_c   1.000
_cell.angle_alpha   90.00
_cell.angle_beta   90.00
_cell.angle_gamma   90.00
#
_symmetry.space_group_name_H-M   'P 1'
#
loop_
_entity.id
_entity.type
_entity.pdbx_description
1 polymer ?
#
loop_
_entity_poly.entity_id
_entity_poly.type
_entity_poly.pdbx_seq_one_letter_code
_entity_poly.pdbx_strand_id
1 'polypeptide(L)'
;MPFIRRATYQINYNGPDESCVVYRGMELDEDQLDYFIPEKVFRFPGFTSTSTIKSVAKGFGNTLFKIRLFSDCPQVRNIGDISYFPMEEEWLFVPYSRFKVKKCKNRVITLEATDNVGDDDESTTSSDDSQDTDHR
;
A
#
# COMPACT_ATOMS: atom_id res chain seq x y z
N MET A 1 19.18 1.64 -15.82
CA MET A 1 17.96 1.13 -15.13
C MET A 1 17.09 0.19 -16.02
N PRO A 2 17.63 -0.87 -16.68
CA PRO A 2 16.79 -1.76 -17.49
C PRO A 2 16.00 -2.81 -16.67
N PHE A 3 16.51 -3.21 -15.50
CA PHE A 3 15.92 -4.30 -14.69
C PHE A 3 14.57 -3.92 -14.05
N ILE A 4 14.50 -2.76 -13.38
CA ILE A 4 13.28 -2.28 -12.71
C ILE A 4 12.12 -2.16 -13.71
N ARG A 5 12.37 -1.60 -14.91
CA ARG A 5 11.34 -1.48 -15.95
C ARG A 5 10.78 -2.83 -16.40
N ARG A 6 11.64 -3.85 -16.57
CA ARG A 6 11.20 -5.19 -16.96
C ARG A 6 10.39 -5.88 -15.87
N ALA A 7 10.84 -5.77 -14.62
CA ALA A 7 10.13 -6.35 -13.47
C ALA A 7 8.75 -5.70 -13.27
N THR A 8 8.66 -4.37 -13.33
CA THR A 8 7.39 -3.65 -13.28
C THR A 8 6.45 -4.04 -14.41
N TYR A 9 6.97 -4.19 -15.64
CA TYR A 9 6.15 -4.65 -16.77
C TYR A 9 5.58 -6.05 -16.52
N GLN A 10 6.34 -6.97 -15.95
CA GLN A 10 5.82 -8.33 -15.64
C GLN A 10 4.73 -8.32 -14.57
N ILE A 11 4.71 -7.31 -13.70
CA ILE A 11 3.73 -7.20 -12.60
C ILE A 11 2.43 -6.55 -13.08
N ASN A 12 2.52 -5.43 -13.82
CA ASN A 12 1.37 -4.57 -14.14
C ASN A 12 0.27 -5.20 -15.03
N TYR A 13 0.47 -6.42 -15.56
CA TYR A 13 -0.51 -7.12 -16.40
C TYR A 13 -1.04 -8.43 -15.79
N ASN A 14 -0.63 -8.76 -14.56
CA ASN A 14 -1.04 -9.99 -13.87
C ASN A 14 -1.48 -9.66 -12.42
N GLY A 15 -2.41 -8.72 -12.32
CA GLY A 15 -3.02 -8.33 -11.05
C GLY A 15 -3.83 -9.47 -10.40
N PRO A 16 -4.32 -9.28 -9.17
CA PRO A 16 -5.19 -10.25 -8.52
C PRO A 16 -6.55 -10.35 -9.21
N ASP A 17 -6.96 -11.58 -9.57
CA ASP A 17 -8.31 -11.88 -10.07
C ASP A 17 -9.38 -11.68 -8.97
N GLU A 18 -9.00 -11.90 -7.71
CA GLU A 18 -9.89 -11.79 -6.55
C GLU A 18 -9.27 -10.95 -5.43
N SER A 19 -10.12 -10.28 -4.65
CA SER A 19 -9.67 -9.54 -3.47
C SER A 19 -9.11 -10.48 -2.41
N CYS A 20 -7.92 -10.18 -1.89
CA CYS A 20 -7.26 -11.03 -0.88
C CYS A 20 -6.54 -10.19 0.19
N VAL A 21 -5.88 -10.86 1.13
CA VAL A 21 -5.08 -10.20 2.17
C VAL A 21 -3.66 -10.76 2.13
N VAL A 22 -2.69 -9.86 2.11
CA VAL A 22 -1.27 -10.18 2.18
C VAL A 22 -0.63 -9.50 3.38
N TYR A 23 0.52 -10.03 3.79
CA TYR A 23 1.20 -9.66 5.01
C TYR A 23 2.66 -9.32 4.72
N ARG A 24 3.20 -8.35 5.46
CA ARG A 24 4.61 -8.01 5.45
C ARG A 24 5.10 -7.72 6.86
N GLY A 25 6.18 -8.38 7.27
CA GLY A 25 6.91 -8.00 8.48
C GLY A 25 7.92 -6.91 8.18
N MET A 26 8.12 -6.02 9.15
CA MET A 26 9.19 -5.03 9.14
C MET A 26 9.59 -4.72 10.57
N GLU A 27 10.88 -4.53 10.80
CA GLU A 27 11.36 -4.00 12.07
C GLU A 27 11.14 -2.48 12.07
N LEU A 28 10.33 -1.99 13.01
CA LEU A 28 10.10 -0.57 13.23
C LEU A 28 10.34 -0.21 14.68
N ASP A 29 10.90 0.97 14.94
CA ASP A 29 10.92 1.58 16.27
C ASP A 29 9.58 2.31 16.59
N GLU A 30 9.42 2.81 17.81
CA GLU A 30 8.19 3.49 18.23
C GLU A 30 7.96 4.81 17.46
N ASP A 31 9.02 5.59 17.21
CA ASP A 31 8.92 6.86 16.47
C ASP A 31 8.45 6.62 15.01
N GLN A 32 8.87 5.52 14.39
CA GLN A 32 8.42 5.10 13.08
C GLN A 32 6.97 4.59 13.10
N LEU A 33 6.51 3.97 14.19
CA LEU A 33 5.12 3.55 14.33
C LEU A 33 4.16 4.75 14.36
N ASP A 34 4.58 5.86 14.98
CA ASP A 34 3.81 7.11 15.04
C ASP A 34 3.58 7.72 13.66
N TYR A 35 4.40 7.36 12.66
CA TYR A 35 4.15 7.74 11.28
C TYR A 35 2.82 7.18 10.75
N PHE A 36 2.38 5.99 11.20
CA PHE A 36 1.24 5.26 10.63
C PHE A 36 -0.09 5.57 11.33
N ILE A 37 -0.53 6.83 11.19
CA ILE A 37 -1.85 7.27 11.65
C ILE A 37 -2.96 6.85 10.67
N PRO A 38 -4.19 6.55 11.16
CA PRO A 38 -5.33 6.26 10.29
C PRO A 38 -5.57 7.32 9.22
N GLU A 39 -6.08 6.90 8.07
CA GLU A 39 -6.31 7.69 6.85
C GLU A 39 -5.05 8.21 6.14
N LYS A 40 -3.87 8.11 6.75
CA LYS A 40 -2.61 8.48 6.11
C LYS A 40 -2.37 7.64 4.85
N VAL A 41 -1.97 8.32 3.80
CA VAL A 41 -1.53 7.72 2.54
C VAL A 41 -0.01 7.81 2.47
N PHE A 42 0.63 6.72 2.10
CA PHE A 42 2.07 6.70 1.84
C PHE A 42 2.42 5.74 0.71
N ARG A 43 3.69 5.78 0.28
CA ARG A 43 4.22 4.93 -0.79
C ARG A 43 5.52 4.28 -0.34
N PHE A 44 5.68 2.99 -0.62
CA PHE A 44 6.98 2.36 -0.47
C PHE A 44 7.85 2.70 -1.69
N PRO A 45 9.08 3.23 -1.51
CA PRO A 45 9.91 3.68 -2.63
C PRO A 45 10.49 2.53 -3.46
N GLY A 46 10.55 1.32 -2.90
CA GLY A 46 11.07 0.12 -3.56
C GLY A 46 10.00 -0.94 -3.77
N PHE A 47 10.42 -2.08 -4.33
CA PHE A 47 9.57 -3.27 -4.37
C PHE A 47 9.17 -3.70 -2.95
N THR A 48 7.92 -4.07 -2.78
CA THR A 48 7.40 -4.52 -1.49
C THR A 48 7.00 -5.97 -1.58
N SER A 49 7.85 -6.86 -1.05
CA SER A 49 7.55 -8.28 -0.89
C SER A 49 6.54 -8.49 0.24
N THR A 50 5.54 -9.31 -0.04
CA THR A 50 4.46 -9.67 0.89
C THR A 50 4.10 -11.14 0.71
N SER A 51 3.45 -11.75 1.70
CA SER A 51 3.02 -13.15 1.66
C SER A 51 1.57 -13.27 2.12
N THR A 52 0.78 -14.16 1.54
CA THR A 52 -0.53 -14.56 2.08
C THR A 52 -0.42 -15.29 3.42
N ILE A 53 0.76 -15.86 3.72
CA ILE A 53 1.03 -16.63 4.93
C ILE A 53 1.53 -15.70 6.04
N LYS A 54 0.66 -15.44 7.01
CA LYS A 54 0.96 -14.54 8.15
C LYS A 54 2.20 -14.95 8.95
N SER A 55 2.44 -16.25 9.16
CA SER A 55 3.59 -16.73 9.93
C SER A 55 4.92 -16.46 9.22
N VAL A 56 4.95 -16.59 7.89
CA VAL A 56 6.11 -16.24 7.05
C VAL A 56 6.42 -14.75 7.21
N ALA A 57 5.41 -13.89 7.01
CA ALA A 57 5.58 -12.45 7.13
C ALA A 57 6.07 -12.00 8.52
N LYS A 58 5.60 -12.64 9.61
CA LYS A 58 6.05 -12.32 10.97
C LYS A 58 7.53 -12.59 11.23
N GLY A 59 8.18 -13.44 10.43
CA GLY A 59 9.62 -13.73 10.57
C GLY A 59 10.52 -12.55 10.24
N PHE A 60 10.00 -11.51 9.58
CA PHE A 60 10.81 -10.41 9.03
C PHE A 60 10.86 -9.15 9.92
N GLY A 61 10.24 -9.16 11.11
CA GLY A 61 10.38 -8.07 12.07
C GLY A 61 9.27 -7.99 13.13
N ASN A 62 9.37 -6.98 13.99
CA ASN A 62 8.49 -6.75 15.14
C ASN A 62 7.11 -6.18 14.81
N THR A 63 6.90 -5.67 13.59
CA THR A 63 5.67 -5.01 13.14
C THR A 63 5.10 -5.72 11.92
N LEU A 64 3.79 -5.93 11.91
CA LEU A 64 3.08 -6.64 10.84
C LEU A 64 2.14 -5.70 10.07
N PHE A 65 2.41 -5.52 8.79
CA PHE A 65 1.46 -4.93 7.86
C PHE A 65 0.48 -5.98 7.38
N LYS A 66 -0.82 -5.73 7.55
CA LYS A 66 -1.92 -6.50 6.97
C LYS A 66 -2.52 -5.68 5.86
N ILE A 67 -2.24 -6.05 4.61
CA ILE A 67 -2.61 -5.28 3.42
C ILE A 67 -3.81 -5.96 2.77
N ARG A 68 -4.91 -5.22 2.63
CA ARG A 68 -6.05 -5.64 1.82
C ARG A 68 -5.76 -5.30 0.35
N LEU A 69 -5.84 -6.33 -0.49
CA LEU A 69 -5.82 -6.23 -1.94
C LEU A 69 -7.25 -6.30 -2.48
N PHE A 70 -7.58 -5.40 -3.41
CA PHE A 70 -8.79 -5.51 -4.20
C PHE A 70 -8.49 -6.19 -5.52
N SER A 71 -9.52 -6.76 -6.15
CA SER A 71 -9.43 -7.24 -7.54
C SER A 71 -8.95 -6.11 -8.44
N ASP A 72 -8.19 -6.46 -9.47
CA ASP A 72 -7.65 -5.51 -10.46
C ASP A 72 -6.64 -4.47 -9.92
N CYS A 73 -6.05 -4.69 -8.74
CA CYS A 73 -4.94 -3.85 -8.27
C CYS A 73 -3.71 -4.06 -9.17
N PRO A 74 -3.37 -3.13 -10.10
CA PRO A 74 -2.41 -3.45 -11.16
C PRO A 74 -0.97 -3.50 -10.65
N GLN A 75 -0.70 -2.85 -9.52
CA GLN A 75 0.64 -2.67 -8.98
C GLN A 75 1.16 -3.85 -8.15
N VAL A 76 0.47 -4.99 -8.16
CA VAL A 76 0.84 -6.19 -7.41
C VAL A 76 0.61 -7.46 -8.22
N ARG A 77 1.49 -8.44 -8.09
CA ARG A 77 1.36 -9.75 -8.75
C ARG A 77 1.77 -10.86 -7.79
N ASN A 78 1.07 -11.99 -7.85
CA ASN A 78 1.56 -13.24 -7.30
C ASN A 78 2.74 -13.75 -8.15
N ILE A 79 3.90 -13.92 -7.54
CA ILE A 79 5.12 -14.33 -8.23
C ILE A 79 5.52 -15.78 -7.91
N GLY A 80 4.63 -16.58 -7.34
CA GLY A 80 4.89 -17.99 -7.02
C GLY A 80 5.24 -18.84 -8.24
N ASP A 81 4.80 -18.44 -9.44
CA ASP A 81 5.13 -19.10 -10.72
C ASP A 81 6.57 -18.86 -11.20
N ILE A 82 7.21 -17.79 -10.73
CA ILE A 82 8.57 -17.38 -11.11
C ILE A 82 9.55 -17.30 -9.93
N SER A 83 9.07 -17.46 -8.70
CA SER A 83 9.88 -17.40 -7.48
C SER A 83 10.68 -18.68 -7.28
N TYR A 84 11.90 -18.54 -6.76
CA TYR A 84 12.71 -19.67 -6.32
C TYR A 84 12.14 -20.34 -5.06
N PHE A 85 11.30 -19.62 -4.30
CA PHE A 85 10.66 -20.09 -3.07
C PHE A 85 9.12 -20.01 -3.18
N PRO A 86 8.48 -20.86 -4.01
CA PRO A 86 7.04 -20.79 -4.26
C PRO A 86 6.18 -21.01 -3.00
N MET A 87 6.72 -21.68 -1.98
CA MET A 87 6.03 -21.95 -0.71
C MET A 87 5.82 -20.71 0.16
N GLU A 88 6.47 -19.59 -0.14
CA GLU A 88 6.24 -18.33 0.58
C GLU A 88 4.96 -17.62 0.12
N GLU A 89 4.31 -18.11 -0.94
CA GLU A 89 3.11 -17.50 -1.55
C GLU A 89 3.28 -15.99 -1.71
N GLU A 90 4.40 -15.59 -2.34
CA GLU A 90 4.84 -14.21 -2.41
C GLU A 90 3.99 -13.40 -3.41
N TRP A 91 3.54 -12.25 -2.94
CA TRP A 91 2.95 -11.18 -3.73
C TRP A 91 3.87 -9.98 -3.72
N LEU A 92 4.27 -9.52 -4.91
CA LEU A 92 5.25 -8.47 -5.08
C LEU A 92 4.60 -7.21 -5.61
N PHE A 93 4.72 -6.12 -4.85
CA PHE A 93 4.28 -4.80 -5.29
C PHE A 93 5.41 -4.07 -6.01
N VAL A 94 5.06 -3.32 -7.06
CA VAL A 94 6.01 -2.44 -7.77
C VAL A 94 6.40 -1.23 -6.90
N PRO A 95 7.56 -0.60 -7.18
CA PRO A 95 7.95 0.64 -6.54
C PRO A 95 6.89 1.72 -6.62
N TYR A 96 6.79 2.53 -5.57
CA TYR A 96 5.83 3.63 -5.42
C TYR A 96 4.36 3.22 -5.36
N SER A 97 4.05 1.94 -5.08
CA SER A 97 2.69 1.49 -4.77
C SER A 97 2.10 2.28 -3.60
N ARG A 98 0.83 2.68 -3.72
CA ARG A 98 0.12 3.54 -2.77
C ARG A 98 -0.68 2.70 -1.76
N PHE A 99 -0.54 3.07 -0.48
CA PHE A 99 -1.23 2.41 0.63
C PHE A 99 -1.90 3.43 1.52
N LYS A 100 -3.14 3.14 1.93
CA LYS A 100 -3.89 3.91 2.91
C LYS A 100 -3.95 3.17 4.25
N VAL A 101 -3.54 3.82 5.33
CA VAL A 101 -3.63 3.27 6.68
C VAL A 101 -5.09 3.27 7.12
N LYS A 102 -5.62 2.11 7.49
CA LYS A 102 -7.00 1.99 8.03
C LYS A 102 -7.01 1.90 9.54
N LYS A 103 -6.02 1.22 10.12
CA LYS A 103 -5.96 0.98 11.56
C LYS A 103 -4.55 0.62 12.00
N CYS A 104 -4.11 1.16 13.14
CA CYS A 104 -2.93 0.69 13.85
C CYS A 104 -3.36 0.13 15.21
N LYS A 105 -2.99 -1.12 15.52
CA LYS A 105 -3.24 -1.74 16.84
C LYS A 105 -2.18 -2.80 17.14
N ASN A 106 -1.53 -2.74 18.31
CA ASN A 106 -0.58 -3.75 18.79
C ASN A 106 0.51 -4.11 17.76
N ARG A 107 1.18 -3.11 17.17
CA ARG A 107 2.15 -3.28 16.06
C ARG A 107 1.61 -4.06 14.86
N VAL A 108 0.30 -4.05 14.66
CA VAL A 108 -0.35 -4.50 13.43
C VAL A 108 -0.96 -3.30 12.73
N ILE A 109 -0.42 -2.98 11.55
CA ILE A 109 -0.86 -1.87 10.73
C ILE A 109 -1.71 -2.45 9.60
N THR A 110 -3.00 -2.16 9.61
CA THR A 110 -3.92 -2.56 8.55
C THR A 110 -3.90 -1.50 7.46
N LEU A 111 -3.55 -1.94 6.25
CA LEU A 111 -3.44 -1.12 5.06
C LEU A 111 -4.47 -1.55 4.03
N GLU A 112 -4.82 -0.61 3.17
CA GLU A 112 -5.55 -0.84 1.94
C GLU A 112 -4.65 -0.45 0.77
N ALA A 113 -4.42 -1.36 -0.16
CA ALA A 113 -3.73 -1.05 -1.40
C ALA A 113 -4.70 -0.29 -2.31
N THR A 114 -4.31 0.92 -2.71
CA THR A 114 -5.13 1.80 -3.54
C THR A 114 -4.43 2.01 -4.87
N ASP A 115 -5.16 2.06 -5.98
CA ASP A 115 -4.58 2.42 -7.27
C ASP A 115 -3.94 3.82 -7.21
N ASN A 116 -2.94 4.04 -8.05
CA ASN A 116 -2.25 5.31 -8.21
C ASN A 116 -3.12 6.36 -8.92
N VAL A 117 -4.30 6.00 -9.42
CA VAL A 117 -5.15 6.83 -10.30
C VAL A 117 -6.31 7.54 -9.58
N GLY A 118 -6.58 7.25 -8.29
CA GLY A 118 -7.77 7.79 -7.60
C GLY A 118 -7.49 8.78 -6.44
N ASP A 119 -8.13 9.94 -6.50
CA ASP A 119 -8.38 10.94 -5.44
C ASP A 119 -7.23 11.87 -5.03
N ASP A 120 -6.89 12.80 -5.94
CA ASP A 120 -6.36 14.14 -5.62
C ASP A 120 -7.40 15.24 -5.98
N ASP A 121 -8.69 14.91 -6.11
CA ASP A 121 -9.75 15.90 -6.36
C ASP A 121 -10.63 16.16 -5.12
N GLU A 122 -10.91 17.44 -4.90
CA GLU A 122 -11.72 18.08 -3.84
C GLU A 122 -11.05 18.46 -2.51
N SER A 123 -10.04 19.34 -2.60
CA SER A 123 -10.08 20.55 -1.78
C SER A 123 -10.32 21.75 -2.70
N THR A 124 -11.52 22.32 -2.67
CA THR A 124 -11.83 23.77 -2.65
C THR A 124 -13.31 23.98 -2.96
N THR A 125 -14.12 24.20 -1.93
CA THR A 125 -15.24 25.15 -2.04
C THR A 125 -15.41 25.84 -0.69
N SER A 126 -14.64 26.91 -0.55
CA SER A 126 -14.97 28.17 0.13
C SER A 126 -16.12 28.14 1.14
N SER A 127 -15.78 28.26 2.41
CA SER A 127 -16.66 28.83 3.44
C SER A 127 -16.22 30.27 3.72
N ASP A 128 -17.21 31.18 3.73
CA ASP A 128 -17.27 32.52 4.34
C ASP A 128 -16.23 33.57 3.87
N ASP A 129 -16.51 34.88 3.79
CA ASP A 129 -17.46 35.68 4.52
C ASP A 129 -17.67 37.03 3.81
N SER A 130 -18.80 37.63 4.15
CA SER A 130 -19.35 38.93 3.81
C SER A 130 -18.32 40.09 3.80
N GLN A 131 -18.31 40.88 2.72
CA GLN A 131 -17.86 42.28 2.78
C GLN A 131 -18.92 43.19 2.14
N ASP A 132 -19.67 43.81 3.05
CA ASP A 132 -20.14 45.20 3.06
C ASP A 132 -19.62 46.08 1.90
N THR A 133 -20.51 46.52 1.02
CA THR A 133 -20.30 47.74 0.23
C THR A 133 -21.59 48.55 0.15
N ASP A 134 -21.58 49.61 0.94
CA ASP A 134 -22.42 50.78 0.89
C ASP A 134 -22.36 51.47 -0.49
N HIS A 135 -23.49 51.91 -1.06
CA HIS A 135 -23.65 53.05 -1.99
C HIS A 135 -25.04 53.11 -2.65
N ARG A 136 -25.95 53.94 -2.11
CA ARG A 136 -26.50 55.18 -2.72
C ARG A 136 -27.77 55.67 -2.04
#